data_AF-A0A2E5ZQP6-F1
#
_entry.id   AF-A0A2E5ZQP6-F1
#
_cell.length_a   1.000
_cell.length_b   1.000
_cell.length_c   1.000
_cell.angle_alpha   90.00
_cell.angle_beta   90.00
_cell.angle_gamma   90.00
#
_symmetry.space_group_name_H-M   'P 1'
#
loop_
_entity.id
_entity.type
_entity.pdbx_description
1 polymer ?
#
loop_
_entity_poly.entity_id
_entity_poly.type
_entity_poly.pdbx_seq_one_letter_code
_entity_poly.pdbx_strand_id
1 'polypeptide(L)'
;MNTLSITYIFLATLFFYATPDVKENLYSWQLTFDSFENCQKFYDQYGDKLLNGLLDHGKKKYGEEMGIDYLACAMVEIDPQKVMEGTEHPNVMHQLPVYERN
;
A
#
# COMPACT_ATOMS: atom_id res chain seq x y z
N MET A 1 -20.86 -18.82 -0.37
CA MET A 1 -19.68 -19.04 0.49
C MET A 1 -18.64 -18.08 -0.02
N ASN A 2 -18.26 -17.07 0.76
CA ASN A 2 -17.17 -16.17 0.36
C ASN A 2 -15.86 -16.91 0.59
N THR A 3 -15.13 -17.15 -0.50
CA THR A 3 -13.82 -17.80 -0.44
C THR A 3 -12.81 -16.70 -0.17
N LEU A 4 -12.19 -16.71 1.01
CA LEU A 4 -11.06 -15.84 1.31
C LEU A 4 -9.90 -16.22 0.38
N SER A 5 -9.20 -15.20 -0.11
CA SER A 5 -8.06 -15.34 -1.00
C SER A 5 -6.83 -14.71 -0.35
N ILE A 6 -5.68 -15.37 -0.53
CA ILE A 6 -4.39 -14.81 -0.15
C ILE A 6 -3.80 -14.11 -1.36
N THR A 7 -3.35 -12.87 -1.18
CA THR A 7 -2.62 -12.13 -2.21
C THR A 7 -1.51 -11.29 -1.57
N TYR A 8 -0.66 -10.70 -2.41
CA TYR A 8 0.41 -9.81 -2.00
C TYR A 8 0.18 -8.45 -2.64
N ILE A 9 0.20 -7.38 -1.84
CA ILE A 9 -0.01 -6.01 -2.31
C ILE A 9 1.04 -5.08 -1.73
N PHE A 10 1.11 -3.85 -2.25
CA PHE A 10 1.74 -2.77 -1.50
C PHE A 10 0.81 -2.22 -0.41
N LEU A 11 1.38 -2.05 0.78
CA LEU A 11 0.81 -1.29 1.89
C LEU A 11 1.66 -0.04 2.10
N ALA A 12 1.06 1.14 1.99
CA ALA A 12 1.75 2.40 2.24
C ALA A 12 1.14 3.15 3.42
N THR A 13 1.97 3.86 4.17
CA THR A 13 1.55 4.83 5.17
C THR A 13 2.06 6.20 4.76
N LEU A 14 1.13 7.14 4.57
CA LEU A 14 1.42 8.54 4.30
C LEU A 14 1.29 9.37 5.58
N PHE A 15 1.99 10.49 5.66
CA PHE A 15 1.85 11.48 6.72
C PHE A 15 1.67 12.89 6.16
N PHE A 16 1.01 13.76 6.91
CA PHE A 16 0.85 15.18 6.54
C PHE A 16 2.07 15.99 7.00
N TYR A 17 2.72 16.76 6.12
CA TYR A 17 3.90 17.54 6.55
C TYR A 17 3.57 18.58 7.64
N ALA A 18 2.36 19.15 7.60
CA ALA A 18 1.91 20.11 8.61
C ALA A 18 1.65 19.46 9.98
N THR A 19 1.29 18.18 9.99
CA THR A 19 0.98 17.41 11.21
C THR A 19 1.50 15.96 11.08
N PRO A 20 2.83 15.73 11.21
CA PRO A 20 3.45 14.44 10.88
C PRO A 20 2.97 13.24 11.69
N ASP A 21 2.32 13.47 12.83
CA ASP A 21 1.70 12.43 13.65
C ASP A 21 0.37 11.91 13.06
N VAL A 22 -0.25 12.67 12.15
CA VAL A 22 -1.46 12.26 11.43
C VAL A 22 -1.05 11.42 10.22
N LYS A 23 -1.53 10.18 10.18
CA LYS A 23 -1.15 9.19 9.17
C LYS A 23 -2.35 8.57 8.47
N GLU A 24 -2.15 8.20 7.21
CA GLU A 24 -3.15 7.58 6.34
C GLU A 24 -2.59 6.29 5.73
N ASN A 25 -3.33 5.20 5.81
CA ASN A 25 -2.92 3.92 5.22
C ASN A 25 -3.58 3.71 3.84
N LEU A 26 -2.79 3.23 2.88
CA LEU A 26 -3.21 2.93 1.53
C LEU A 26 -2.91 1.48 1.18
N TYR A 27 -3.88 0.83 0.54
CA TYR A 27 -3.81 -0.55 0.08
C TYR A 27 -3.83 -0.56 -1.45
N SER A 28 -2.81 -1.14 -2.09
CA SER A 28 -2.71 -1.14 -3.55
C SER A 28 -3.49 -2.29 -4.19
N TRP A 29 -4.80 -2.12 -4.31
CA TRP A 29 -5.67 -3.17 -4.87
C TRP A 29 -5.47 -3.44 -6.36
N GLN A 30 -4.95 -2.46 -7.10
CA GLN A 30 -4.70 -2.59 -8.55
C GLN A 30 -3.34 -3.23 -8.86
N LEU A 31 -2.47 -3.38 -7.85
CA LEU A 31 -1.16 -4.02 -7.99
C LEU A 31 -1.07 -5.20 -7.01
N THR A 32 -1.49 -6.36 -7.51
CA THR A 32 -1.37 -7.63 -6.80
C THR A 32 -0.19 -8.44 -7.33
N PHE A 33 0.44 -9.19 -6.45
CA PHE A 33 1.57 -10.06 -6.75
C PHE A 33 1.30 -11.47 -6.23
N ASP A 34 2.03 -12.44 -6.79
CA ASP A 34 1.94 -13.84 -6.38
C ASP A 34 2.89 -14.19 -5.22
N SER A 35 3.84 -13.31 -4.90
CA SER A 35 4.83 -13.51 -3.83
C SER A 35 5.48 -12.21 -3.36
N PHE A 36 6.12 -12.25 -2.19
CA PHE A 36 6.99 -11.18 -1.72
C PHE A 36 8.12 -10.87 -2.71
N GLU A 37 8.75 -11.89 -3.27
CA GLU A 37 9.86 -11.73 -4.22
C GLU A 37 9.44 -10.95 -5.46
N ASN A 38 8.25 -11.22 -6.01
CA ASN A 38 7.73 -10.51 -7.17
C ASN A 38 7.39 -9.04 -6.82
N CYS A 39 6.82 -8.81 -5.64
CA CYS A 39 6.56 -7.46 -5.14
C CYS A 39 7.85 -6.65 -4.93
N GLN A 40 8.87 -7.26 -4.33
CA GLN A 40 10.18 -6.62 -4.11
C GLN A 40 10.88 -6.33 -5.43
N LYS A 41 10.91 -7.28 -6.39
CA LYS A 41 11.47 -7.05 -7.73
C LYS A 41 10.77 -5.90 -8.45
N PHE A 42 9.45 -5.80 -8.33
CA PHE A 42 8.70 -4.67 -8.88
C PHE A 42 9.15 -3.36 -8.25
N TYR A 43 9.29 -3.32 -6.92
CA TYR A 43 9.79 -2.15 -6.22
C TYR A 43 11.23 -1.79 -6.63
N ASP A 44 12.13 -2.76 -6.73
CA ASP A 44 13.52 -2.51 -7.15
C ASP A 44 13.58 -1.89 -8.55
N GLN A 45 12.65 -2.25 -9.43
CA GLN A 45 12.60 -1.75 -10.80
C GLN A 45 11.85 -0.40 -10.94
N TYR A 46 10.83 -0.17 -10.11
CA TYR A 46 9.88 0.92 -10.29
C TYR A 46 9.67 1.79 -9.05
N GLY A 47 10.47 1.60 -7.99
CA GLY A 47 10.30 2.22 -6.68
C GLY A 47 10.16 3.73 -6.73
N ASP A 48 11.07 4.43 -7.41
CA ASP A 48 10.99 5.89 -7.55
C ASP A 48 9.67 6.36 -8.15
N LYS A 49 9.18 5.65 -9.18
CA LYS A 49 7.90 5.97 -9.83
C LYS A 49 6.72 5.67 -8.92
N LEU A 50 6.79 4.58 -8.17
CA LEU A 50 5.76 4.19 -7.21
C LEU A 50 5.66 5.22 -6.07
N LEU A 51 6.80 5.63 -5.49
CA LEU A 51 6.84 6.64 -4.43
C LEU A 51 6.31 7.99 -4.94
N ASN A 52 6.74 8.44 -6.12
CA ASN A 52 6.19 9.66 -6.72
C ASN A 52 4.68 9.56 -6.96
N GLY A 53 4.20 8.40 -7.43
CA GLY A 53 2.77 8.14 -7.63
C GLY A 53 1.96 8.19 -6.33
N LEU A 54 2.53 7.70 -5.21
CA LEU A 54 1.90 7.78 -3.89
C LEU A 54 1.79 9.22 -3.39
N LEU A 55 2.85 10.01 -3.54
CA LEU A 55 2.85 11.44 -3.20
C LEU A 55 1.81 12.21 -4.04
N ASP A 56 1.80 11.97 -5.35
CA ASP A 56 0.82 12.57 -6.27
C ASP A 56 -0.62 12.18 -5.89
N HIS A 57 -0.85 10.91 -5.53
CA HIS A 57 -2.15 10.44 -5.07
C HIS A 57 -2.57 11.14 -3.78
N GLY A 58 -1.69 11.18 -2.77
CA GLY A 58 -1.95 11.84 -1.49
C GLY A 58 -2.30 13.32 -1.69
N LYS A 59 -1.47 14.05 -2.45
CA LYS A 59 -1.71 15.46 -2.75
C LYS A 59 -3.03 15.70 -3.48
N LYS A 60 -3.38 14.86 -4.46
CA LYS A 60 -4.66 14.97 -5.19
C LYS A 60 -5.86 14.65 -4.30
N LYS A 61 -5.75 13.65 -3.42
CA LYS A 61 -6.85 13.18 -2.57
C LYS A 61 -7.12 14.13 -1.41
N TYR A 62 -6.07 14.62 -0.76
CA TYR A 62 -6.19 15.39 0.48
C TYR A 62 -5.95 16.89 0.29
N GLY A 63 -5.44 17.33 -0.87
CA GLY A 63 -5.18 18.75 -1.16
C GLY A 63 -3.97 19.33 -0.41
N GLU A 64 -3.20 18.49 0.28
CA GLU A 64 -2.06 18.89 1.12
C GLU A 64 -0.78 18.20 0.68
N GLU A 65 0.37 18.80 1.00
CA GLU A 65 1.66 18.13 0.83
C GLU A 65 1.79 17.01 1.86
N MET A 66 2.08 15.81 1.36
CA MET A 66 2.24 14.61 2.18
C MET A 66 3.62 14.00 1.96
N GLY A 67 4.10 13.27 2.96
CA GLY A 67 5.26 12.40 2.82
C GLY A 67 4.86 10.93 2.91
N ILE A 68 5.80 10.04 2.59
CA ILE A 68 5.67 8.61 2.79
C ILE A 68 6.42 8.29 4.08
N ASP A 69 5.75 7.66 5.04
CA ASP A 69 6.37 7.20 6.28
C ASP A 69 6.90 5.78 6.11
N TYR A 70 6.14 4.94 5.40
CA TYR A 70 6.41 3.51 5.28
C TYR A 70 5.79 2.96 3.99
N LEU A 71 6.46 1.99 3.38
CA LEU A 71 5.94 1.17 2.29
C LEU A 71 6.45 -0.26 2.46
N ALA A 72 5.54 -1.23 2.36
CA ALA A 72 5.85 -2.64 2.44
C ALA A 72 5.15 -3.46 1.35
N CYS A 73 5.79 -4.56 0.99
CA CYS A 73 5.09 -5.69 0.42
C CYS A 73 4.34 -6.40 1.54
N ALA A 74 3.04 -6.60 1.42
CA ALA A 74 2.19 -7.20 2.44
C ALA A 74 1.46 -8.42 1.88
N MET A 75 1.56 -9.55 2.59
CA MET A 75 0.70 -10.71 2.40
C MET A 75 -0.60 -10.47 3.13
N VAL A 76 -1.71 -10.50 2.39
CA VAL A 76 -3.04 -10.18 2.92
C VAL A 76 -4.03 -11.30 2.62
N GLU A 77 -4.93 -11.51 3.56
CA GLU A 77 -6.14 -12.29 3.36
C GLU A 77 -7.29 -11.31 3.08
N ILE A 78 -8.01 -11.55 1.98
CA ILE A 78 -9.09 -10.70 1.48
C ILE A 78 -10.32 -11.50 1.06
N ASP A 79 -11.46 -10.84 1.04
CA ASP A 79 -12.67 -11.24 0.33
C ASP A 79 -12.72 -10.51 -1.03
N PRO A 80 -12.45 -11.20 -2.16
CA PRO A 80 -12.35 -10.55 -3.46
C PRO A 80 -13.58 -9.69 -3.82
N GLN A 81 -14.77 -10.10 -3.36
CA GLN A 81 -15.99 -9.34 -3.61
C GLN A 81 -15.98 -7.99 -2.88
N LYS A 82 -15.53 -7.96 -1.61
CA LYS A 82 -15.48 -6.71 -0.83
C LYS A 82 -14.37 -5.78 -1.29
N VAL A 83 -13.25 -6.32 -1.78
CA VAL A 83 -12.21 -5.51 -2.44
C VAL A 83 -12.78 -4.82 -3.69
N MET A 84 -13.53 -5.54 -4.53
CA MET A 84 -14.20 -4.96 -5.71
C MET A 84 -15.23 -3.89 -5.34
N GLU A 85 -15.93 -4.06 -4.22
CA GLU A 85 -16.90 -3.09 -3.69
C GLU A 85 -16.22 -1.92 -2.94
N GLY A 86 -14.90 -2.00 -2.71
CA GLY A 86 -14.12 -0.97 -2.00
C GLY A 86 -14.41 -0.87 -0.50
N THR A 87 -14.96 -1.94 0.10
CA THR A 87 -15.43 -1.95 1.50
C THR A 87 -14.53 -2.74 2.45
N GLU A 88 -13.41 -3.27 1.95
CA GLU A 88 -12.53 -4.11 2.75
C GLU A 88 -11.26 -3.41 3.22
N HIS A 89 -10.94 -3.64 4.50
CA HIS A 89 -9.59 -3.50 5.02
C HIS A 89 -9.02 -4.92 5.13
N PRO A 90 -7.89 -5.22 4.45
CA PRO A 90 -7.35 -6.57 4.43
C PRO A 90 -6.92 -7.00 5.83
N ASN A 91 -6.99 -8.30 6.08
CA ASN A 91 -6.25 -8.88 7.19
C ASN A 91 -4.78 -9.04 6.79
N VAL A 92 -3.91 -8.19 7.30
CA VAL A 92 -2.47 -8.24 7.01
C VAL A 92 -1.83 -9.38 7.81
N MET A 93 -1.41 -10.43 7.10
CA MET A 93 -0.82 -11.62 7.70
C MET A 93 0.68 -11.47 7.92
N HIS A 94 1.38 -10.86 6.97
CA HIS A 94 2.83 -10.61 7.04
C HIS A 94 3.22 -9.42 6.17
N GLN A 95 4.31 -8.72 6.51
CA GLN A 95 4.78 -7.59 5.73
C GLN A 95 6.31 -7.50 5.73
N LEU A 96 6.87 -7.10 4.59
CA LEU A 96 8.30 -6.85 4.39
C LEU A 96 8.48 -5.40 3.94
N PRO A 97 9.09 -4.52 4.77
CA PRO A 97 9.39 -3.15 4.38
C PRO A 97 10.25 -3.10 3.11
N VAL A 98 9.91 -2.18 2.22
CA VAL A 98 10.73 -1.82 1.04
C VAL A 98 11.14 -0.35 1.09
N TYR A 99 10.46 0.47 1.89
CA TYR A 99 10.86 1.82 2.24
C TYR A 99 10.37 2.16 3.64
N GLU A 100 11.22 2.85 4.40
CA GLU A 100 10.91 3.40 5.71
C GLU A 100 11.61 4.75 5.85
N ARG A 101 10.88 5.73 6.38
CA ARG A 101 11.45 7.04 6.68
C ARG A 101 12.38 6.93 7.89
N ASN A 102 13.66 7.24 7.69
CA ASN A 102 14.66 7.34 8.75
C ASN A 102 14.40 8.55 9.67
#